data_AF-A0A920EZ81-F1
#
_entry.id   AF-A0A920EZ81-F1
#
_cell.length_a   1.000
_cell.length_b   1.000
_cell.length_c   1.000
_cell.angle_alpha   90.00
_cell.angle_beta   90.00
_cell.angle_gamma   90.00
#
_symmetry.space_group_name_H-M   'P 1'
#
loop_
_entity.id
_entity.type
_entity.pdbx_description
1 polymer ?
#
loop_
_entity_poly.entity_id
_entity_poly.type
_entity_poly.pdbx_seq_one_letter_code
_entity_poly.pdbx_strand_id
1 'polypeptide(L)' 'MKKVIMSMLVFGMFVSSTAFAYNKIDWAKMDSNNDGYVSPKEMKDHYKKAGVYK' A
#
# COMPACT_ATOMS: atom_id res chain seq x y z
N MET A 1 8.44 -50.65 -18.47
CA MET A 1 9.63 -49.97 -19.00
C MET A 1 9.53 -48.49 -18.69
N LYS A 2 10.59 -47.91 -18.10
CA LYS A 2 10.82 -46.46 -17.80
C LYS A 2 9.86 -45.89 -16.74
N LYS A 3 10.27 -45.72 -15.46
CA LYS A 3 11.01 -44.56 -14.89
C LYS A 3 10.39 -43.25 -15.39
N VAL A 4 9.85 -42.34 -14.57
CA VAL A 4 10.59 -41.51 -13.59
C VAL A 4 9.63 -40.94 -12.53
N ILE A 5 10.04 -41.01 -11.27
CA ILE A 5 9.50 -40.26 -10.14
C ILE A 5 9.99 -38.82 -10.31
N MET A 6 9.13 -37.88 -10.70
CA MET A 6 9.47 -36.45 -10.75
C MET A 6 9.08 -35.82 -9.41
N SER A 7 9.94 -36.05 -8.42
CA SER A 7 9.95 -35.34 -7.16
C SER A 7 10.31 -33.87 -7.44
N MET A 8 9.31 -33.04 -7.72
CA MET A 8 9.48 -31.58 -7.74
C MET A 8 9.21 -31.04 -6.33
N LEU A 9 10.17 -31.33 -5.46
CA LEU A 9 10.41 -30.60 -4.22
C LEU A 9 10.87 -29.19 -4.61
N VAL A 10 9.93 -28.27 -4.80
CA VAL A 10 10.22 -26.83 -4.85
C VAL A 10 9.57 -26.18 -3.64
N PHE A 11 10.16 -26.52 -2.49
CA PHE A 11 10.05 -25.79 -1.23
C PHE A 11 10.88 -24.50 -1.40
N GLY A 12 10.36 -23.53 -2.13
CA GLY A 12 11.14 -22.38 -2.57
C GLY A 12 10.30 -21.12 -2.65
N MET A 13 10.61 -20.18 -1.76
CA MET A 13 10.24 -18.77 -1.79
C MET A 13 8.82 -18.40 -1.34
N PHE A 14 8.55 -18.57 -0.04
CA PHE A 14 7.78 -17.56 0.68
C PHE A 14 8.72 -16.36 0.97
N VAL A 15 8.99 -15.53 -0.04
CA VAL A 15 9.60 -14.21 0.20
C VAL A 15 8.47 -13.33 0.71
N SER A 16 8.28 -13.28 2.02
CA SER A 16 7.45 -12.27 2.67
C SER A 16 8.19 -10.94 2.58
N SER A 17 8.09 -10.27 1.43
CA SER A 17 8.51 -8.90 1.23
C SER A 17 7.69 -8.01 2.16
N THR A 18 8.20 -7.73 3.37
CA THR A 18 7.66 -6.63 4.19
C THR A 18 8.13 -5.32 3.57
N ALA A 19 7.55 -4.98 2.41
CA ALA A 19 7.62 -3.64 1.88
C ALA A 19 6.85 -2.76 2.86
N PHE A 20 7.56 -2.09 3.76
CA PHE A 20 7.01 -0.98 4.53
C PHE A 20 6.54 0.04 3.50
N ALA A 21 5.23 0.06 3.27
CA ALA A 21 4.61 0.93 2.28
C ALA A 21 4.91 2.38 2.69
N TYR A 22 5.86 3.01 2.01
CA TYR A 22 6.06 4.44 2.10
C TYR A 22 4.83 5.08 1.49
N ASN A 23 3.88 5.48 2.34
CA ASN A 23 2.62 6.06 1.92
C ASN A 23 2.94 7.47 1.41
N LYS A 24 3.25 7.57 0.11
CA LYS A 24 3.50 8.85 -0.55
C LYS A 24 2.27 9.71 -0.34
N ILE A 25 2.45 10.85 0.32
CA ILE A 25 1.38 11.81 0.56
C ILE A 25 0.92 12.32 -0.81
N ASP A 26 -0.30 11.96 -1.18
CA ASP A 26 -0.94 12.38 -2.42
C ASP A 26 -1.73 13.66 -2.18
N TRP A 27 -1.03 14.78 -2.27
CA TRP A 27 -1.59 16.12 -2.00
C TRP A 27 -2.75 16.46 -2.94
N ALA A 28 -2.72 15.97 -4.19
CA ALA A 28 -3.79 16.17 -5.15
C ALA A 28 -5.09 15.45 -4.75
N LYS A 29 -5.01 14.38 -3.96
CA LYS A 29 -6.21 13.71 -3.39
C LYS A 29 -6.76 14.42 -2.15
N MET A 30 -5.99 15.32 -1.55
CA MET A 30 -6.43 16.08 -0.36
C MET A 30 -7.16 17.36 -0.76
N ASP A 31 -6.67 18.03 -1.81
CA ASP A 31 -7.29 19.20 -2.44
C ASP A 31 -8.67 18.81 -3.01
N SER A 32 -9.70 19.05 -2.20
CA SER A 32 -11.06 18.57 -2.49
C SER A 32 -11.84 19.61 -3.30
N ASN A 33 -11.45 20.88 -3.20
CA ASN A 33 -12.04 21.97 -3.97
C ASN A 33 -11.28 22.27 -5.28
N ASN A 34 -10.14 21.61 -5.52
CA ASN A 34 -9.27 21.77 -6.68
C ASN A 34 -8.77 23.20 -6.86
N ASP A 35 -8.48 23.89 -5.76
CA ASP A 35 -7.95 25.27 -5.80
C ASP A 35 -6.42 25.32 -5.96
N GLY A 36 -5.76 24.16 -5.97
CA GLY A 36 -4.32 24.02 -6.10
C GLY A 36 -3.57 24.07 -4.77
N TYR A 37 -4.27 24.22 -3.66
CA TYR A 37 -3.72 24.26 -2.31
C TYR A 37 -4.43 23.24 -1.42
N VAL A 38 -3.83 22.92 -0.27
CA VAL A 38 -4.48 22.09 0.76
C VAL A 38 -4.67 22.94 2.00
N SER A 39 -5.92 23.26 2.29
CA SER A 39 -6.28 24.02 3.49
C SER A 39 -6.11 23.18 4.77
N PRO A 40 -5.99 23.83 5.95
CA PRO A 40 -5.97 23.10 7.23
C PRO A 40 -7.20 22.22 7.47
N LYS A 41 -8.35 22.59 6.89
CA LYS A 41 -9.58 21.81 6.98
C LYS A 41 -9.49 20.53 6.16
N GLU A 42 -9.03 20.62 4.91
CA GLU A 42 -8.86 19.46 4.03
C GLU A 42 -7.83 18.47 4.58
N MET A 43 -6.75 18.99 5.17
CA MET A 43 -5.77 18.17 5.87
C MET A 43 -6.39 17.37 7.03
N LYS A 44 -7.20 18.03 7.87
CA LYS A 44 -7.91 17.37 8.97
C LYS A 44 -8.91 16.33 8.47
N ASP A 45 -9.68 16.67 7.44
CA ASP A 45 -10.66 15.76 6.84
C ASP A 45 -9.96 14.52 6.24
N HIS A 46 -8.78 14.69 5.63
CA HIS A 46 -7.95 13.59 5.15
C HIS A 46 -7.49 12.67 6.29
N TYR A 47 -6.90 13.21 7.36
CA TYR A 47 -6.40 12.39 8.47
C TYR A 47 -7.50 11.74 9.31
N LYS A 48 -8.68 12.37 9.40
CA LYS A 48 -9.85 11.77 10.02
C LYS A 48 -10.34 10.55 9.23
N LYS A 49 -10.43 10.66 7.89
CA LYS A 49 -10.76 9.54 7.01
C LYS A 49 -9.71 8.43 7.05
N ALA A 50 -8.43 8.80 7.18
CA ALA A 50 -7.33 7.84 7.31
C ALA A 50 -7.29 7.13 8.69
N GLY A 51 -8.17 7.51 9.64
CA GLY A 51 -8.23 6.89 10.97
C GLY A 51 -7.04 7.23 11.88
N VAL A 52 -6.25 8.26 11.52
CA VAL A 52 -5.03 8.67 12.26
C VAL A 52 -5.39 9.55 13.47
N TYR A 53 -6.56 10.18 13.45
CA TYR A 53 -7.09 10.97 14.57
C TYR A 53 -8.37 10.33 15.12
N LYS A 54 -8.37 10.02 16.43
CA LYS A 54 -9.56 9.63 17.22
C LYS A 54 -10.20 10.85 17.86
#